data_AF-A0A4U8UV29-F1
#
_entry.id   AF-A0A4U8UV29-F1
#
_cell.length_a   1.000
_cell.length_b   1.000
_cell.length_c   1.000
_cell.angle_alpha   90.00
_cell.angle_beta   90.00
_cell.angle_gamma   90.00
#
_symmetry.space_group_name_H-M   'P 1'
#
loop_
_entity.id
_entity.type
_entity.pdbx_description
1 polymer ?
#
loop_
_entity_poly.entity_id
_entity_poly.type
_entity_poly.pdbx_seq_one_letter_code
_entity_poly.pdbx_strand_id
1 'polypeptide(L)'
;MFVTCDHFTRGILVAILVNTLSMGVEYHLQPEWLTTVLEYSNYFFTGLFAFEMILKVFADGLFGYLSDGFNVFDGGIVALSVLELFQEGKGGLSVLRTFRLLRILKLVRFMPALRYQLVVMLRTMDNVTVFFGLLVLFIFIFRCV
;
A
#
# COMPACT_ATOMS: atom_id res chain seq x y z
N MET A 1 23.35 7.20 -3.59
CA MET A 1 23.26 8.35 -4.53
C MET A 1 22.41 8.07 -5.78
N PHE A 2 22.24 6.82 -6.24
CA PHE A 2 21.38 6.51 -7.40
C PHE A 2 19.87 6.38 -7.08
N VAL A 3 19.51 6.06 -5.84
CA VAL A 3 18.10 5.88 -5.39
C VAL A 3 17.37 7.22 -5.19
N THR A 4 18.08 8.34 -5.07
CA THR A 4 17.53 9.69 -4.87
C THR A 4 17.30 10.47 -6.17
N CYS A 5 17.59 9.89 -7.34
CA CYS A 5 17.28 10.56 -8.60
C CYS A 5 15.76 10.69 -8.74
N ASP A 6 15.25 11.91 -8.80
CA ASP A 6 13.83 12.20 -9.01
C ASP A 6 13.23 11.46 -10.21
N HIS A 7 14.05 11.09 -11.20
CA HIS A 7 13.63 10.30 -12.36
C HIS A 7 13.23 8.87 -12.00
N PHE A 8 13.97 8.20 -11.10
CA PHE A 8 13.64 6.85 -10.63
C PHE A 8 12.34 6.89 -9.82
N THR A 9 12.24 7.85 -8.90
CA THR A 9 11.05 8.07 -8.06
C THR A 9 9.82 8.44 -8.91
N ARG A 10 9.95 9.29 -9.94
CA ARG A 10 8.88 9.56 -10.91
C ARG A 10 8.51 8.34 -11.75
N GLY A 11 9.48 7.51 -12.13
CA GLY A 11 9.23 6.25 -12.85
C GLY A 11 8.37 5.28 -12.04
N ILE A 12 8.68 5.10 -10.75
CA ILE A 12 7.87 4.31 -9.82
C ILE A 12 6.46 4.89 -9.67
N LEU A 13 6.33 6.22 -9.55
CA LEU A 13 5.03 6.88 -9.46
C LEU A 13 4.16 6.61 -10.70
N VAL A 14 4.74 6.74 -11.89
CA VAL A 14 4.04 6.44 -13.15
C VAL A 14 3.67 4.96 -13.20
N ALA A 15 4.55 4.05 -12.77
CA ALA A 15 4.26 2.62 -12.69
C ALA A 15 3.07 2.33 -11.74
N ILE A 16 3.01 2.97 -10.58
CA ILE A 16 1.88 2.85 -9.64
C ILE A 16 0.59 3.34 -10.29
N LEU A 17 0.62 4.50 -10.94
CA LEU A 17 -0.56 5.07 -11.61
C LEU A 17 -1.04 4.18 -12.76
N VAL A 18 -0.13 3.69 -13.60
CA VAL A 18 -0.47 2.76 -14.70
C VAL A 18 -1.03 1.46 -14.15
N ASN A 19 -0.42 0.87 -13.10
CA ASN A 19 -0.94 -0.34 -12.47
C ASN A 19 -2.36 -0.12 -11.90
N THR A 20 -2.60 1.01 -11.24
CA THR A 20 -3.89 1.34 -10.65
C THR A 20 -4.95 1.59 -11.72
N LEU A 21 -4.61 2.34 -12.79
CA LEU A 21 -5.51 2.58 -13.92
C LEU A 21 -5.84 1.28 -14.65
N SER A 22 -4.85 0.39 -14.83
CA SER A 22 -5.05 -0.93 -15.45
C SER A 22 -6.07 -1.77 -14.68
N MET A 23 -6.09 -1.68 -13.34
CA MET A 23 -7.09 -2.36 -12.51
C MET A 23 -8.48 -1.70 -12.62
N GLY A 24 -8.54 -0.38 -12.83
CA GLY A 24 -9.81 0.34 -13.00
C GLY A 24 -10.49 0.11 -14.34
N VAL A 25 -9.75 -0.34 -15.37
CA VAL A 25 -10.28 -0.66 -16.70
C VAL A 25 -10.91 -2.05 -16.76
N GLU A 26 -10.62 -2.92 -15.77
CA GLU A 26 -11.11 -4.29 -15.72
C GLU A 26 -12.65 -4.34 -15.67
N TYR A 27 -13.29 -4.97 -16.66
CA TYR A 27 -14.76 -5.05 -16.78
C TYR A 27 -15.23 -6.50 -16.98
N HIS A 28 -16.48 -6.79 -16.59
CA HIS A 28 -17.03 -8.15 -16.47
C HIS A 28 -17.09 -9.00 -17.77
N LEU A 29 -16.69 -8.47 -18.92
CA LEU A 29 -16.75 -9.12 -20.24
C LEU A 29 -15.49 -8.86 -21.08
N GLN A 30 -14.32 -8.84 -20.43
CA GLN A 30 -13.08 -8.52 -21.12
C GLN A 30 -12.61 -9.65 -22.05
N PRO A 31 -12.05 -9.32 -23.23
CA PRO A 31 -11.48 -10.32 -24.12
C PRO A 31 -10.24 -10.97 -23.48
N GLU A 32 -10.00 -12.25 -23.77
CA GLU A 32 -8.92 -13.04 -23.13
C GLU A 32 -7.53 -12.39 -23.25
N TRP A 33 -7.24 -11.74 -24.38
CA TRP A 33 -5.96 -11.04 -24.58
C TRP A 33 -5.77 -9.90 -23.58
N LEU A 34 -6.85 -9.22 -23.18
CA LEU A 34 -6.78 -8.12 -22.21
C LEU A 34 -6.50 -8.67 -20.82
N THR A 35 -7.16 -9.77 -20.43
CA THR A 35 -6.88 -10.48 -19.16
C THR A 35 -5.41 -10.87 -19.06
N THR A 36 -4.86 -11.50 -20.10
CA THR A 36 -3.47 -11.95 -20.10
C THR A 36 -2.48 -10.79 -19.98
N VAL A 37 -2.74 -9.68 -20.67
CA VAL A 37 -1.90 -8.47 -20.58
C VAL A 37 -1.97 -7.86 -19.18
N LEU A 38 -3.16 -7.78 -18.58
CA LEU A 38 -3.36 -7.26 -17.21
C LEU A 38 -2.64 -8.12 -16.17
N GLU A 39 -2.74 -9.45 -16.30
CA GLU A 39 -2.08 -10.39 -15.40
C GLU A 39 -0.55 -10.28 -15.51
N TYR A 40 -0.01 -10.30 -16.73
CA TYR A 40 1.44 -10.16 -16.94
C TYR A 40 1.98 -8.81 -16.44
N SER A 41 1.22 -7.75 -16.67
CA SER A 41 1.48 -6.41 -16.13
C SER A 41 1.51 -6.41 -14.60
N ASN A 42 0.58 -7.11 -13.95
CA ASN A 42 0.54 -7.24 -12.49
C ASN A 42 1.78 -7.93 -11.92
N TYR A 43 2.22 -9.03 -12.53
CA TYR A 43 3.48 -9.71 -12.18
C TYR A 43 4.68 -8.76 -12.33
N PHE A 44 4.77 -8.05 -13.46
CA PHE A 44 5.85 -7.11 -13.74
C PHE A 44 5.92 -5.98 -12.70
N PHE A 45 4.78 -5.33 -12.40
CA PHE A 45 4.74 -4.25 -11.41
C PHE A 45 5.07 -4.73 -10.00
N THR A 46 4.59 -5.91 -9.62
CA THR A 46 4.90 -6.49 -8.30
C THR A 46 6.40 -6.76 -8.16
N GLY A 47 7.04 -7.33 -9.19
CA GLY A 47 8.48 -7.53 -9.22
C GLY A 47 9.26 -6.21 -9.15
N LEU A 48 8.81 -5.19 -9.88
CA LEU A 48 9.42 -3.86 -9.89
C LEU A 48 9.36 -3.18 -8.51
N PHE A 49 8.23 -3.28 -7.80
CA PHE A 49 8.13 -2.75 -6.43
C PHE A 49 8.90 -3.58 -5.40
N ALA A 50 9.01 -4.89 -5.59
CA ALA A 50 9.86 -5.73 -4.76
C ALA A 50 11.34 -5.34 -4.89
N PHE A 51 11.79 -5.12 -6.13
CA PHE A 51 13.14 -4.64 -6.40
C PHE A 51 13.39 -3.26 -5.81
N GLU A 52 12.43 -2.34 -5.94
CA GLU A 52 12.50 -1.02 -5.30
C GLU A 52 12.69 -1.11 -3.78
N MET A 53 11.91 -1.96 -3.11
CA MET A 53 12.01 -2.16 -1.66
C MET A 53 13.39 -2.67 -1.27
N ILE A 54 13.92 -3.65 -1.99
CA ILE A 54 15.27 -4.19 -1.78
C ILE A 54 16.32 -3.08 -1.91
N LEU A 55 16.23 -2.26 -2.96
CA LEU A 55 17.16 -1.14 -3.16
C LEU A 55 17.10 -0.12 -2.02
N LYS A 56 15.91 0.20 -1.51
CA LYS A 56 15.75 1.10 -0.36
C LYS A 56 16.37 0.53 0.91
N VAL A 57 16.14 -0.76 1.18
CA VAL A 57 16.71 -1.44 2.34
C VAL A 57 18.24 -1.44 2.28
N PHE A 58 18.82 -1.64 1.09
CA PHE A 58 20.27 -1.52 0.91
C PHE A 58 20.80 -0.08 1.03
N ALA A 59 20.01 0.93 0.63
CA ALA A 59 20.41 2.33 0.68
C ALA A 59 20.35 2.92 2.10
N ASP A 60 19.25 2.69 2.83
CA ASP A 60 19.00 3.26 4.16
C ASP A 60 19.47 2.34 5.30
N GLY A 61 19.77 1.06 5.00
CA GLY A 61 20.05 0.02 5.98
C GLY A 61 18.78 -0.46 6.70
N LEU A 62 18.84 -1.67 7.29
CA LEU A 62 17.67 -2.32 7.90
C LEU A 62 17.06 -1.47 9.03
N PHE A 63 17.90 -0.88 9.89
CA PHE A 63 17.46 -0.04 11.01
C PHE A 63 16.96 1.34 10.54
N GLY A 64 17.56 1.92 9.51
CA GLY A 64 17.09 3.19 8.93
C GLY A 64 15.73 3.03 8.25
N TYR A 65 15.54 1.92 7.53
CA TYR A 65 14.27 1.57 6.88
C TYR A 65 13.13 1.39 7.89
N LEU A 66 13.41 0.69 9.01
CA LEU A 66 12.42 0.44 10.07
C LEU A 66 12.06 1.70 10.88
N SER A 67 12.94 2.70 10.92
CA SER A 67 12.68 3.95 11.64
C SER A 67 11.71 4.88 10.90
N ASP A 68 11.58 4.76 9.57
CA ASP A 68 10.63 5.54 8.78
C ASP A 68 9.32 4.76 8.58
N GLY A 69 8.26 5.18 9.28
CA GLY A 69 6.95 4.55 9.20
C GLY A 69 6.37 4.48 7.78
N PHE A 70 6.70 5.43 6.89
CA PHE A 70 6.24 5.38 5.49
C PHE A 70 6.99 4.33 4.66
N ASN A 71 8.27 4.09 4.96
CA ASN A 71 9.03 3.01 4.33
C ASN A 71 8.53 1.64 4.82
N VAL A 72 8.29 1.49 6.13
CA VAL A 72 7.69 0.26 6.67
C VAL A 72 6.32 -0.02 6.04
N PHE A 73 5.47 1.01 5.90
CA PHE A 73 4.17 0.89 5.23
C PHE A 73 4.29 0.45 3.76
N ASP A 74 5.19 1.07 2.98
CA ASP A 74 5.48 0.68 1.59
C ASP A 74 5.97 -0.78 1.51
N GLY A 75 6.82 -1.20 2.45
CA GLY A 75 7.29 -2.58 2.57
C GLY A 75 6.16 -3.57 2.85
N GLY A 76 5.22 -3.21 3.72
CA GLY A 76 4.01 -4.00 3.99
C GLY A 76 3.15 -4.18 2.73
N ILE A 77 2.95 -3.13 1.94
CA ILE A 77 2.21 -3.22 0.67
C ILE A 77 2.91 -4.16 -0.33
N VAL A 78 4.25 -4.08 -0.43
CA VAL A 78 5.03 -4.99 -1.29
C VAL A 78 4.89 -6.44 -0.81
N ALA A 79 5.02 -6.69 0.49
CA ALA A 79 4.88 -8.02 1.06
C ALA A 79 3.50 -8.62 0.80
N LEU A 80 2.43 -7.84 1.00
CA LEU A 80 1.05 -8.25 0.68
C LEU A 80 0.88 -8.57 -0.82
N SER A 81 1.48 -7.75 -1.69
CA SER A 81 1.42 -7.98 -3.15
C SER A 81 2.14 -9.27 -3.56
N VAL A 82 3.27 -9.60 -2.93
CA VAL A 82 3.97 -10.87 -3.18
C VAL A 82 3.17 -12.05 -2.63
N LEU A 83 2.60 -11.94 -1.43
CA LEU A 83 1.74 -12.98 -0.85
C LEU A 83 0.50 -13.26 -1.72
N GLU A 84 -0.09 -12.23 -2.32
CA GLU A 84 -1.19 -12.35 -3.28
C GLU A 84 -0.79 -13.23 -4.48
N LEU A 85 0.36 -12.98 -5.11
CA LEU A 85 0.84 -13.79 -6.24
C LEU A 85 1.07 -15.26 -5.85
N PHE A 86 1.59 -15.52 -4.64
CA PHE A 86 1.75 -16.88 -4.13
C PHE A 86 0.43 -17.60 -3.85
N GLN A 87 -0.64 -16.86 -3.54
CA GLN A 87 -1.97 -17.42 -3.25
C GLN A 87 -2.89 -17.51 -4.47
N GLU A 88 -2.66 -16.71 -5.52
CA GLU A 88 -3.45 -16.74 -6.77
C GLU A 88 -3.52 -18.16 -7.38
N GLY A 89 -2.44 -18.95 -7.25
CA GLY A 89 -2.39 -20.35 -7.72
C GLY A 89 -3.03 -21.40 -6.79
N LYS A 90 -3.50 -21.04 -5.59
CA LYS A 90 -4.04 -21.98 -4.58
C LYS A 90 -5.55 -21.87 -4.35
N GLY A 91 -6.26 -21.10 -5.18
CA GLY A 91 -7.73 -21.01 -5.14
C GLY A 91 -8.30 -20.24 -3.93
N GLY A 92 -7.47 -19.46 -3.22
CA GLY A 92 -7.87 -18.80 -1.99
C GLY A 92 -8.02 -17.29 -2.15
N LEU A 93 -9.20 -16.79 -1.76
CA LEU A 93 -9.49 -15.41 -1.32
C LEU A 93 -9.60 -14.34 -2.42
N SER A 94 -10.85 -14.06 -2.81
CA SER A 94 -11.23 -12.85 -3.56
C SER A 94 -10.78 -11.54 -2.88
N VAL A 95 -10.52 -11.56 -1.57
CA VAL A 95 -10.02 -10.42 -0.77
C VAL A 95 -8.61 -10.01 -1.20
N LEU A 96 -7.79 -10.93 -1.72
CA LEU A 96 -6.44 -10.63 -2.17
C LEU A 96 -6.44 -9.64 -3.33
N ARG A 97 -7.41 -9.77 -4.24
CA ARG A 97 -7.61 -8.81 -5.33
C ARG A 97 -8.00 -7.41 -4.85
N THR A 98 -8.43 -7.27 -3.61
CA THR A 98 -8.71 -5.95 -3.01
C THR A 98 -7.43 -5.35 -2.43
N PHE A 99 -6.45 -6.16 -2.00
CA PHE A 99 -5.20 -5.65 -1.43
C PHE A 99 -4.30 -4.98 -2.47
N ARG A 100 -4.34 -5.37 -3.75
CA ARG A 100 -3.67 -4.62 -4.82
C ARG A 100 -4.12 -3.16 -4.92
N LEU A 101 -5.35 -2.80 -4.48
CA LEU A 101 -5.78 -1.40 -4.42
C LEU A 101 -4.97 -0.59 -3.39
N LEU A 102 -4.42 -1.23 -2.36
CA LEU A 102 -3.55 -0.56 -1.37
C LEU A 102 -2.28 0.00 -2.01
N ARG A 103 -1.89 -0.46 -3.21
CA ARG A 103 -0.76 0.11 -3.97
C ARG A 103 -0.95 1.59 -4.27
N ILE A 104 -2.20 2.06 -4.41
CA ILE A 104 -2.48 3.49 -4.57
C ILE A 104 -2.05 4.30 -3.33
N LEU A 105 -2.00 3.68 -2.15
CA LEU A 105 -1.54 4.35 -0.93
C LEU A 105 -0.03 4.62 -0.98
N LYS A 106 0.74 3.96 -1.85
CA LYS A 106 2.13 4.36 -2.10
C LYS A 106 2.24 5.78 -2.66
N LEU A 107 1.20 6.29 -3.33
CA LEU A 107 1.14 7.65 -3.86
C LEU A 107 1.27 8.70 -2.75
N VAL A 108 0.78 8.38 -1.54
CA VAL A 108 0.94 9.21 -0.34
C VAL A 108 2.40 9.54 -0.12
N ARG A 109 3.31 8.59 -0.34
CA ARG A 109 4.74 8.83 -0.14
C ARG A 109 5.29 9.92 -1.07
N PHE A 110 4.71 10.10 -2.24
CA PHE A 110 5.17 11.08 -3.22
C PHE A 110 4.48 12.43 -3.06
N MET A 111 3.38 12.49 -2.32
CA MET A 111 2.63 13.72 -2.04
C MET A 111 2.94 14.21 -0.62
N PRO A 112 3.92 15.12 -0.44
CA PRO A 112 4.28 15.61 0.90
C PRO A 112 3.11 16.26 1.64
N ALA A 113 2.17 16.88 0.91
CA ALA A 113 0.91 17.38 1.46
C ALA A 113 0.08 16.27 2.11
N LEU A 114 -0.08 15.11 1.44
CA LEU A 114 -0.83 13.98 1.98
C LEU A 114 -0.12 13.34 3.17
N ARG A 115 1.21 13.22 3.13
CA ARG A 115 2.00 12.74 4.28
C ARG A 115 1.75 13.59 5.52
N TYR A 116 1.91 14.90 5.37
CA TYR A 116 1.71 15.84 6.46
C TYR A 116 0.28 15.72 7.01
N GLN A 117 -0.71 15.68 6.11
CA GLN A 117 -2.11 15.60 6.50
C GLN A 117 -2.45 14.29 7.22
N LEU A 118 -1.91 13.14 6.79
CA LEU A 118 -2.09 11.87 7.50
C LEU A 118 -1.42 11.88 8.88
N VAL A 119 -0.21 12.42 9.01
CA VAL A 119 0.48 12.52 10.32
C VAL A 119 -0.31 13.42 11.27
N VAL A 120 -0.82 14.55 10.79
CA VAL A 120 -1.67 15.45 11.58
C VAL A 120 -2.96 14.74 11.98
N MET A 121 -3.61 14.03 11.05
CA MET A 121 -4.83 13.27 11.33
C MET A 121 -4.60 12.21 12.40
N LEU A 122 -3.53 11.42 12.29
CA LEU A 122 -3.16 10.42 13.29
C LEU A 122 -2.87 11.06 14.66
N ARG A 123 -2.20 12.21 14.69
CA ARG A 123 -1.98 12.95 15.95
C ARG A 123 -3.30 13.44 16.57
N THR A 124 -4.29 13.83 15.75
CA THR A 124 -5.62 14.19 16.28
C THR A 124 -6.44 12.98 16.75
N MET A 125 -6.17 11.79 16.21
CA MET A 125 -6.83 10.55 16.65
C MET A 125 -6.49 10.18 18.09
N ASP A 126 -5.33 10.57 18.63
CA ASP A 126 -5.00 10.32 20.03
C ASP A 126 -6.02 10.98 20.97
N ASN A 127 -6.41 12.22 20.69
CA ASN A 127 -7.44 12.93 21.46
C ASN A 127 -8.82 12.29 21.30
N VAL A 128 -9.15 11.84 20.08
CA VAL A 128 -10.42 11.15 19.78
C VAL A 128 -10.49 9.80 20.48
N THR A 129 -9.36 9.08 20.62
CA THR A 129 -9.29 7.77 21.27
C THR A 129 -9.65 7.87 22.74
N VAL A 130 -9.22 8.93 23.43
CA VAL A 130 -9.61 9.19 24.83
C VAL A 130 -11.11 9.42 24.95
N PHE A 131 -11.70 10.18 24.02
CA PHE A 131 -13.15 10.40 23.98
C PHE A 131 -13.94 9.11 23.75
N PHE A 132 -13.52 8.30 22.76
CA PHE A 132 -14.13 6.99 22.51
C PHE A 132 -13.96 6.04 23.70
N GLY A 133 -12.80 6.03 24.36
CA GLY A 133 -12.56 5.23 25.56
C GLY A 133 -13.52 5.61 26.69
N LEU A 134 -13.74 6.90 26.92
CA LEU A 134 -14.69 7.39 27.92
C LEU A 134 -16.13 7.00 27.56
N LEU A 135 -16.50 7.10 26.28
CA LEU A 135 -17.81 6.70 25.78
C LEU A 135 -18.07 5.20 25.98
N VAL A 136 -17.09 4.35 25.66
CA VAL A 136 -17.17 2.89 25.90
C VAL A 136 -17.32 2.58 27.38
N LEU A 137 -16.58 3.28 28.25
CA LEU A 137 -16.69 3.14 29.70
C LEU A 137 -18.08 3.55 30.22
N PHE A 138 -18.62 4.65 29.71
CA PHE A 138 -19.98 5.09 30.05
C PHE A 138 -21.02 4.06 29.63
N ILE A 139 -20.97 3.56 28.39
CA ILE A 139 -21.86 2.49 27.92
C ILE A 139 -21.75 1.25 28.81
N PHE A 140 -20.54 0.86 29.20
CA PHE A 140 -20.33 -0.29 30.08
C PHE A 140 -21.00 -0.13 31.44
N ILE A 141 -20.87 1.04 32.09
CA ILE A 141 -21.51 1.30 33.39
C ILE A 141 -23.04 1.21 33.30
N PHE A 142 -23.67 1.86 32.32
CA PHE A 142 -25.13 1.83 32.17
C PHE A 142 -25.68 0.49 31.67
N ARG A 143 -24.84 -0.35 31.08
CA ARG A 143 -25.17 -1.72 30.66
C ARG A 143 -25.03 -2.73 31.80
N CYS A 144 -24.12 -2.48 32.74
CA CYS A 144 -23.85 -3.36 33.89
C CYS A 144 -24.73 -3.07 35.12
N VAL A 145 -25.32 -1.88 35.21
CA VAL A 145 -26.40 -1.53 36.16
C VAL A 145 -27.74 -1.98 35.60
#